data_AF-A0AAV5DVZ2-F1
#
_entry.id   AF-A0AAV5DVZ2-F1
#
_cell.length_a   1.000
_cell.length_b   1.000
_cell.length_c   1.000
_cell.angle_alpha   90.00
_cell.angle_beta   90.00
_cell.angle_gamma   90.00
#
_symmetry.space_group_name_H-M   'P 1'
#
loop_
_entity.id
_entity.type
_entity.pdbx_description
1 polymer ?
#
loop_
_entity_poly.entity_id
_entity_poly.type
_entity_poly.pdbx_seq_one_letter_code
_entity_poly.pdbx_strand_id
1 'polypeptide(L)'
;MQPVAVLLLAIAIAPALAGGTSTIINETCAKLPNYYLPRSYCTSVLSNDATAVAAPDVRALAVAATNITARKAASTLSAISYLIDDLSDCRRYYREMVESLAGVLEDYRAGRFHHAAKAMVDKVSVVPLMGCDIQLFQGLAGKNPFSQENADNDEMARLASDIANLVAGNI
;
A
#
# COMPACT_ATOMS: atom_id res chain seq x y z
N MET A 1 2.04 -38.44 48.54
CA MET A 1 2.12 -37.27 47.63
C MET A 1 3.46 -37.36 46.91
N GLN A 2 3.45 -37.71 45.62
CA GLN A 2 4.67 -37.91 44.81
C GLN A 2 5.28 -36.57 44.37
N PRO A 3 6.60 -36.47 44.20
CA PRO A 3 7.22 -35.33 43.54
C PRO A 3 7.13 -35.50 42.01
N VAL A 4 6.60 -34.49 41.33
CA VAL A 4 6.57 -34.41 39.86
C VAL A 4 7.94 -33.95 39.38
N ALA A 5 8.64 -34.82 38.65
CA ALA A 5 9.89 -34.47 37.99
C ALA A 5 9.60 -33.62 36.74
N VAL A 6 10.09 -32.39 36.71
CA VAL A 6 10.02 -31.50 35.55
C VAL A 6 11.18 -31.85 34.62
N LEU A 7 10.87 -32.45 33.47
CA LEU A 7 11.83 -32.76 32.42
C LEU A 7 12.09 -31.49 31.59
N LEU A 8 13.26 -30.87 31.77
CA LEU A 8 13.70 -29.74 30.95
C LEU A 8 14.18 -30.25 29.58
N LEU A 9 13.41 -29.97 28.51
CA LEU A 9 13.85 -30.18 27.14
C LEU A 9 14.93 -29.15 26.79
N ALA A 10 16.17 -29.61 26.62
CA ALA A 10 17.23 -28.83 26.00
C ALA A 10 16.97 -28.73 24.49
N ILE A 11 16.51 -27.57 24.02
CA ILE A 11 16.48 -27.24 22.60
C ILE A 11 17.94 -26.94 22.20
N ALA A 12 18.56 -27.87 21.48
CA ALA A 12 19.81 -27.62 20.80
C ALA A 12 19.56 -26.61 19.67
N ILE A 13 19.78 -25.33 19.95
CA ILE A 13 19.91 -24.31 18.91
C ILE A 13 21.25 -24.58 18.24
N ALA A 14 21.23 -25.31 17.14
CA ALA A 14 22.39 -25.39 16.27
C ALA A 14 22.75 -23.96 15.85
N PRO A 15 24.01 -23.52 16.00
CA PRO A 15 24.42 -22.23 15.47
C PRO A 15 24.21 -22.28 13.96
N ALA A 16 23.25 -21.47 13.47
CA ALA A 16 23.19 -21.12 12.06
C ALA A 16 24.56 -20.55 11.70
N LEU A 17 25.34 -21.31 10.93
CA LEU A 17 26.63 -20.89 10.43
C LEU A 17 26.44 -19.60 9.66
N ALA A 18 26.94 -18.52 10.26
CA ALA A 18 27.09 -17.23 9.65
C ALA A 18 28.03 -17.32 8.43
N GLY A 19 27.63 -16.68 7.33
CA GLY A 19 28.58 -15.92 6.51
C GLY A 19 29.36 -16.64 5.41
N GLY A 20 29.07 -17.90 5.10
CA GLY A 20 29.61 -18.53 3.89
C GLY A 20 28.81 -18.08 2.66
N THR A 21 29.41 -17.28 1.78
CA THR A 21 28.83 -17.07 0.44
C THR A 21 28.73 -18.42 -0.25
N SER A 22 27.52 -18.85 -0.61
CA SER A 22 27.32 -20.12 -1.32
C SER A 22 28.23 -20.14 -2.55
N THR A 23 29.17 -21.08 -2.58
CA THR A 23 30.12 -21.25 -3.70
C THR A 23 29.37 -21.37 -5.02
N ILE A 24 28.23 -22.07 -5.01
CA ILE A 24 27.36 -22.26 -6.17
C ILE A 24 26.76 -20.92 -6.63
N ILE A 25 26.29 -20.07 -5.70
CA ILE A 25 25.81 -18.71 -6.05
C ILE A 25 26.94 -17.91 -6.69
N ASN A 26 28.13 -17.90 -6.08
CA ASN A 26 29.25 -17.08 -6.55
C ASN A 26 29.75 -17.52 -7.94
N GLU A 27 29.91 -18.83 -8.15
CA GLU A 27 30.31 -19.41 -9.43
C GLU A 27 29.26 -19.21 -10.51
N THR A 28 27.98 -19.39 -10.16
CA THR A 28 26.87 -19.20 -11.11
C THR A 28 26.81 -17.73 -11.54
N CYS A 29 26.79 -16.79 -10.60
CA CYS A 29 26.74 -15.36 -10.90
C CYS A 29 28.00 -14.86 -11.64
N ALA A 30 29.16 -15.50 -11.48
CA ALA A 30 30.37 -15.17 -12.24
C ALA A 30 30.29 -15.57 -13.72
N LYS A 31 29.50 -16.60 -14.04
CA LYS A 31 29.32 -17.13 -15.40
C LYS A 31 28.19 -16.44 -16.18
N LEU A 32 27.32 -15.70 -15.51
CA LEU A 32 26.20 -15.01 -16.16
C LEU A 32 26.69 -13.78 -16.96
N PRO A 33 26.11 -13.52 -18.15
CA PRO A 33 26.43 -12.32 -18.92
C PRO A 33 26.08 -11.06 -18.12
N ASN A 34 27.04 -10.16 -17.94
CA ASN A 34 26.86 -8.91 -17.19
C ASN A 34 26.20 -7.78 -18.02
N TYR A 35 25.49 -8.14 -19.10
CA TYR A 35 24.93 -7.18 -20.06
C TYR A 35 23.68 -6.46 -19.53
N TYR A 36 22.80 -7.20 -18.85
CA TYR A 36 21.51 -6.69 -18.38
C TYR A 36 21.43 -6.52 -16.88
N LEU A 37 22.23 -7.28 -16.12
CA LEU A 37 22.19 -7.30 -14.67
C LEU A 37 23.61 -7.37 -14.11
N PRO A 38 23.98 -6.47 -13.18
CA PRO A 38 25.24 -6.55 -12.47
C PRO A 38 25.41 -7.88 -11.74
N ARG A 39 26.62 -8.45 -11.69
CA ARG A 39 26.94 -9.61 -10.84
C ARG A 39 26.50 -9.40 -9.38
N SER A 40 26.64 -8.18 -8.86
CA SER A 40 26.21 -7.82 -7.51
C SER A 40 24.70 -7.99 -7.28
N TYR A 41 23.88 -7.75 -8.32
CA TYR A 41 22.44 -7.98 -8.28
C TYR A 41 22.15 -9.48 -8.13
N CYS A 42 22.76 -10.33 -8.96
CA CYS A 42 22.62 -11.79 -8.88
C CYS A 42 22.99 -12.32 -7.49
N THR A 43 24.16 -11.92 -6.99
CA THR A 43 24.62 -12.38 -5.67
C THR A 43 23.72 -11.87 -4.54
N SER A 44 23.26 -10.63 -4.61
CA SER A 44 22.38 -10.04 -3.59
C SER A 44 21.01 -10.73 -3.56
N VAL A 45 20.36 -10.92 -4.71
CA VAL A 45 19.05 -11.57 -4.78
C VAL A 45 19.10 -12.99 -4.24
N LEU A 46 20.10 -13.78 -4.65
CA LEU A 46 20.19 -15.19 -4.26
C LEU A 46 20.67 -15.37 -2.82
N SER A 47 21.59 -14.53 -2.33
CA SER A 47 22.10 -14.67 -0.95
C SER A 47 21.09 -14.26 0.12
N ASN A 48 20.06 -13.50 -0.25
CA ASN A 48 18.97 -13.11 0.65
C ASN A 48 17.85 -14.17 0.73
N ASP A 49 17.97 -15.29 0.02
CA ASP A 49 16.99 -16.37 0.04
C ASP A 49 17.59 -17.65 0.62
N ALA A 50 16.97 -18.17 1.69
CA ALA A 50 17.46 -19.36 2.38
C ALA A 50 17.48 -20.62 1.49
N THR A 51 16.54 -20.75 0.55
CA THR A 51 16.47 -21.91 -0.35
C THR A 51 17.57 -21.84 -1.41
N ALA A 52 17.86 -20.65 -1.93
CA ALA A 52 18.98 -20.42 -2.84
C ALA A 52 20.34 -20.62 -2.14
N VAL A 53 20.49 -20.16 -0.90
CA VAL A 53 21.70 -20.39 -0.10
C VAL A 53 21.92 -21.88 0.17
N ALA A 54 20.85 -22.64 0.43
CA ALA A 54 20.90 -24.08 0.70
C ALA A 54 20.92 -24.95 -0.57
N ALA A 55 20.90 -24.36 -1.77
CA ALA A 55 20.83 -25.12 -3.02
C ALA A 55 22.09 -26.00 -3.21
N PRO A 56 21.95 -27.33 -3.40
CA PRO A 56 23.10 -28.23 -3.53
C PRO A 56 23.76 -28.22 -4.91
N ASP A 57 23.06 -27.71 -5.94
CA ASP A 57 23.57 -27.61 -7.30
C ASP A 57 22.90 -26.44 -8.07
N VAL A 58 23.36 -26.21 -9.30
CA VAL A 58 22.86 -25.13 -10.16
C VAL A 58 21.40 -25.35 -10.57
N ARG A 59 20.91 -26.61 -10.65
CA ARG A 59 19.52 -26.90 -10.99
C ARG A 59 18.60 -26.49 -9.84
N ALA A 60 18.95 -26.84 -8.61
CA ALA A 60 18.24 -26.41 -7.41
C ALA A 60 18.31 -24.88 -7.22
N LEU A 61 19.47 -24.27 -7.54
CA LEU A 61 19.60 -22.81 -7.52
C LEU A 61 18.70 -22.14 -8.55
N ALA A 62 18.56 -22.72 -9.74
CA ALA A 62 17.62 -22.24 -10.76
C ALA A 62 16.17 -22.33 -10.27
N VAL A 63 15.77 -23.45 -9.65
CA VAL A 63 14.44 -23.59 -9.03
C VAL A 63 14.22 -22.53 -7.93
N ALA A 64 15.23 -22.29 -7.08
CA ALA A 64 15.16 -21.25 -6.06
C ALA A 64 14.98 -19.86 -6.68
N ALA A 65 15.74 -19.54 -7.73
CA ALA A 65 15.60 -18.28 -8.48
C ALA A 65 14.19 -18.13 -9.07
N THR A 66 13.64 -19.19 -9.68
CA THR A 66 12.26 -19.21 -10.19
C THR A 66 11.22 -19.03 -9.08
N ASN A 67 11.46 -19.55 -7.88
CA ASN A 67 10.58 -19.32 -6.74
C ASN A 67 10.67 -17.87 -6.21
N ILE A 68 11.86 -17.26 -6.20
CA ILE A 68 12.05 -15.84 -5.85
C ILE A 68 11.31 -14.94 -6.84
N THR A 69 11.63 -15.05 -8.13
CA THR A 69 10.68 -15.16 -9.24
C THR A 69 9.19 -14.94 -8.95
N ALA A 70 8.52 -16.08 -8.77
CA ALA A 70 7.11 -16.20 -8.53
C ALA A 70 6.63 -15.41 -7.31
N ARG A 71 7.38 -15.42 -6.20
CA ARG A 71 6.99 -14.65 -4.99
C ARG A 71 7.00 -13.15 -5.22
N LYS A 72 8.00 -12.63 -5.93
CA LYS A 72 8.03 -11.21 -6.32
C LYS A 72 6.86 -10.87 -7.24
N ALA A 73 6.59 -11.69 -8.25
CA ALA A 73 5.45 -11.49 -9.13
C ALA A 73 4.10 -11.51 -8.37
N ALA A 74 3.92 -12.47 -7.46
CA ALA A 74 2.73 -12.56 -6.61
C ALA A 74 2.58 -11.35 -5.68
N SER A 75 3.67 -10.89 -5.08
CA SER A 75 3.68 -9.68 -4.25
C SER A 75 3.32 -8.43 -5.07
N THR A 76 3.84 -8.31 -6.29
CA THR A 76 3.47 -7.22 -7.21
C THR A 76 2.00 -7.29 -7.60
N LEU A 77 1.48 -8.47 -7.93
CA LEU A 77 0.05 -8.65 -8.26
C LEU A 77 -0.84 -8.29 -7.07
N SER A 78 -0.45 -8.65 -5.86
CA SER A 78 -1.14 -8.26 -4.64
C SER A 78 -1.17 -6.74 -4.51
N ALA A 79 -0.03 -6.05 -4.62
CA ALA A 79 0.03 -4.59 -4.58
C ALA A 79 -0.85 -3.91 -5.64
N ILE A 80 -0.90 -4.45 -6.86
CA ILE A 80 -1.80 -3.97 -7.92
C ILE A 80 -3.27 -4.15 -7.51
N SER A 81 -3.62 -5.30 -6.93
CA SER A 81 -5.01 -5.59 -6.53
C SER A 81 -5.48 -4.64 -5.44
N TYR A 82 -4.66 -4.44 -4.40
CA TYR A 82 -4.93 -3.47 -3.34
C TYR A 82 -5.08 -2.05 -3.90
N LEU A 83 -4.21 -1.64 -4.82
CA LEU A 83 -4.32 -0.32 -5.45
C LEU A 83 -5.65 -0.17 -6.23
N ILE A 84 -6.10 -1.21 -6.93
CA ILE A 84 -7.38 -1.18 -7.65
C ILE A 84 -8.54 -1.04 -6.65
N ASP A 85 -8.50 -1.76 -5.53
CA ASP A 85 -9.52 -1.69 -4.49
C ASP A 85 -9.57 -0.28 -3.86
N ASP A 86 -8.40 0.26 -3.47
CA ASP A 86 -8.26 1.62 -2.92
C ASP A 86 -8.80 2.67 -3.92
N LEU A 87 -8.44 2.55 -5.21
CA LEU A 87 -8.95 3.43 -6.27
C LEU A 87 -10.47 3.29 -6.47
N SER A 88 -11.01 2.09 -6.32
CA SER A 88 -12.45 1.85 -6.44
C SER A 88 -13.22 2.51 -5.30
N ASP A 89 -12.68 2.48 -4.08
CA ASP A 89 -13.25 3.19 -2.93
C ASP A 89 -13.17 4.71 -3.11
N CYS A 90 -12.00 5.24 -3.51
CA CYS A 90 -11.85 6.65 -3.88
C CYS A 90 -12.91 7.08 -4.90
N ARG A 91 -13.09 6.30 -5.97
CA ARG A 91 -14.10 6.57 -7.00
C ARG A 91 -15.52 6.58 -6.42
N ARG A 92 -15.83 5.73 -5.45
CA ARG A 92 -17.13 5.72 -4.76
C ARG A 92 -17.32 7.01 -3.96
N TYR A 93 -16.33 7.44 -3.17
CA TYR A 93 -16.40 8.70 -2.43
C TYR A 93 -16.60 9.91 -3.35
N TYR A 94 -15.88 9.97 -4.46
CA TYR A 94 -16.04 11.03 -5.45
C TYR A 94 -17.42 11.02 -6.11
N ARG A 95 -18.03 9.85 -6.32
CA ARG A 95 -19.41 9.76 -6.83
C ARG A 95 -20.41 10.30 -5.82
N GLU A 96 -20.30 9.87 -4.56
CA GLU A 96 -21.16 10.35 -3.46
C GLU A 96 -21.04 11.88 -3.28
N MET A 97 -19.84 12.42 -3.47
CA MET A 97 -19.58 13.87 -3.46
C MET A 97 -20.32 14.60 -4.61
N VAL A 98 -20.21 14.10 -5.85
CA VAL A 98 -20.91 14.67 -7.01
C VAL A 98 -22.42 14.62 -6.84
N GLU A 99 -22.96 13.52 -6.31
CA GLU A 99 -24.38 13.39 -5.99
C GLU A 99 -24.82 14.40 -4.91
N SER A 100 -24.00 14.59 -3.88
CA SER A 100 -24.27 15.56 -2.81
C SER A 100 -24.26 17.01 -3.32
N LEU A 101 -23.36 17.33 -4.26
CA LEU A 101 -23.31 18.65 -4.91
C LEU A 101 -24.61 18.97 -5.67
N ALA A 102 -25.25 17.97 -6.29
CA ALA A 102 -26.55 18.18 -6.93
C ALA A 102 -27.63 18.61 -5.91
N GLY A 103 -27.67 17.98 -4.74
CA GLY A 103 -28.57 18.36 -3.65
C GLY A 103 -28.28 19.76 -3.08
N VAL A 104 -27.00 20.11 -2.94
CA VAL A 104 -26.58 21.47 -2.55
C VAL A 104 -27.09 22.52 -3.54
N LEU A 105 -27.00 22.25 -4.85
CA LEU A 105 -27.51 23.16 -5.87
C LEU A 105 -29.05 23.31 -5.80
N GLU A 106 -29.78 22.27 -5.44
CA GLU A 106 -31.22 22.35 -5.18
C GLU A 106 -31.54 23.20 -3.94
N ASP A 107 -30.76 23.07 -2.87
CA ASP A 107 -30.89 23.92 -1.68
C ASP A 107 -30.65 25.39 -2.01
N TYR A 108 -29.62 25.71 -2.81
CA TYR A 108 -29.38 27.08 -3.28
C TYR A 108 -30.57 27.64 -4.07
N ARG A 109 -31.10 26.88 -5.04
CA ARG A 109 -32.26 27.30 -5.86
C ARG A 109 -33.51 27.55 -5.02
N ALA A 110 -33.66 26.84 -3.91
CA ALA A 110 -34.78 26.99 -3.00
C ALA A 110 -34.54 28.03 -1.89
N GLY A 111 -33.39 28.73 -1.89
CA GLY A 111 -33.04 29.71 -0.87
C GLY A 111 -32.67 29.11 0.49
N ARG A 112 -32.39 27.80 0.57
CA ARG A 112 -32.02 27.09 1.80
C ARG A 112 -30.51 27.16 2.06
N PHE A 113 -29.98 28.38 2.12
CA PHE A 113 -28.53 28.63 2.16
C PHE A 113 -27.81 28.00 3.36
N HIS A 114 -28.43 27.97 4.54
CA HIS A 114 -27.85 27.28 5.70
C HIS A 114 -27.74 25.75 5.50
N HIS A 115 -28.72 25.12 4.85
CA HIS A 115 -28.65 23.69 4.54
C HIS A 115 -27.56 23.41 3.50
N ALA A 116 -27.48 24.24 2.45
CA ALA A 116 -26.43 24.17 1.45
C ALA A 116 -25.03 24.29 2.08
N ALA A 117 -24.83 25.26 2.98
CA ALA A 117 -23.56 25.45 3.69
C ALA A 117 -23.15 24.21 4.49
N LYS A 118 -24.08 23.69 5.29
CA LYS A 118 -23.84 22.48 6.09
C LYS A 118 -23.52 21.27 5.21
N ALA A 119 -24.26 21.08 4.12
CA ALA A 119 -24.03 19.97 3.20
C ALA A 119 -22.67 20.06 2.50
N MET A 120 -22.19 21.26 2.15
CA MET A 120 -20.85 21.46 1.61
C MET A 120 -19.76 20.96 2.58
N VAL A 121 -19.88 21.22 3.88
CA VAL A 121 -18.91 20.72 4.87
C VAL A 121 -19.09 19.22 5.12
N ASP A 122 -20.31 18.76 5.38
CA ASP A 122 -20.54 17.39 5.84
C ASP A 122 -20.36 16.33 4.73
N LYS A 123 -20.62 16.71 3.48
CA LYS A 123 -20.76 15.77 2.35
C LYS A 123 -19.74 16.00 1.23
N VAL A 124 -19.17 17.19 1.14
CA VAL A 124 -18.22 17.55 0.09
C VAL A 124 -16.82 17.78 0.65
N SER A 125 -16.70 18.37 1.84
CA SER A 125 -15.41 18.61 2.50
C SER A 125 -14.93 17.38 3.30
N VAL A 126 -13.62 17.36 3.61
CA VAL A 126 -12.77 16.45 4.42
C VAL A 126 -13.14 14.97 4.53
N VAL A 127 -14.35 14.60 4.93
CA VAL A 127 -14.70 13.23 5.34
C VAL A 127 -14.56 12.21 4.19
N PRO A 128 -15.01 12.48 2.95
CA PRO A 128 -14.81 11.55 1.84
C PRO A 128 -13.35 11.55 1.32
N LEU A 129 -12.66 12.68 1.44
CA LEU A 129 -11.33 12.92 0.87
C LEU A 129 -10.21 12.33 1.74
N MET A 130 -10.35 12.42 3.07
CA MET A 130 -9.46 11.73 4.01
C MET A 130 -9.49 10.22 3.82
N GLY A 131 -10.65 9.64 3.48
CA GLY A 131 -10.77 8.21 3.18
C GLY A 131 -9.87 7.82 2.01
N CYS A 132 -9.91 8.60 0.92
CA CYS A 132 -9.08 8.38 -0.25
C CYS A 132 -7.58 8.63 0.01
N ASP A 133 -7.23 9.71 0.72
CA ASP A 133 -5.86 10.02 1.08
C ASP A 133 -5.23 8.93 1.95
N ILE A 134 -5.95 8.49 3.00
CA ILE A 134 -5.47 7.46 3.93
C ILE A 134 -5.28 6.14 3.19
N GLN A 135 -6.26 5.70 2.40
CA GLN A 135 -6.19 4.44 1.66
C GLN A 135 -5.00 4.43 0.70
N LEU A 136 -4.80 5.50 -0.08
CA LEU A 136 -3.73 5.53 -1.08
C LEU A 136 -2.33 5.75 -0.49
N PHE A 137 -2.20 6.53 0.60
CA PHE A 137 -0.90 6.72 1.27
C PHE A 137 -0.48 5.55 2.16
N GLN A 138 -1.42 4.95 2.88
CA GLN A 138 -1.14 3.88 3.86
C GLN A 138 -1.34 2.48 3.26
N GLY A 139 -1.95 2.38 2.08
CA GLY A 139 -2.12 1.14 1.33
C GLY A 139 -0.79 0.56 0.83
N LEU A 140 -0.85 -0.68 0.31
CA LEU A 140 0.34 -1.45 -0.06
C LEU A 140 1.17 -0.79 -1.19
N ALA A 141 0.52 0.04 -2.02
CA ALA A 141 1.18 0.81 -3.07
C ALA A 141 1.96 2.03 -2.53
N GLY A 142 1.59 2.54 -1.35
CA GLY A 142 2.24 3.68 -0.68
C GLY A 142 2.32 4.95 -1.53
N LYS A 143 1.32 5.20 -2.39
CA LYS A 143 1.30 6.31 -3.34
C LYS A 143 -0.11 6.85 -3.52
N ASN A 144 -0.24 8.16 -3.33
CA ASN A 144 -1.47 8.90 -3.59
C ASN A 144 -1.27 9.89 -4.75
N PRO A 145 -1.79 9.58 -5.95
CA PRO A 145 -1.72 10.50 -7.08
C PRO A 145 -2.74 11.65 -7.02
N PHE A 146 -3.64 11.67 -6.04
CA PHE A 146 -4.75 12.64 -5.95
C PHE A 146 -4.66 13.56 -4.72
N SER A 147 -3.50 13.59 -4.04
CA SER A 147 -3.38 14.35 -2.79
C SER A 147 -3.64 15.84 -2.97
N GLN A 148 -3.24 16.40 -4.12
CA GLN A 148 -3.47 17.82 -4.41
C GLN A 148 -4.95 18.05 -4.74
N GLU A 149 -5.54 17.23 -5.59
CA GLU A 149 -6.95 17.30 -5.96
C GLU A 149 -7.87 17.14 -4.74
N ASN A 150 -7.49 16.26 -3.80
CA ASN A 150 -8.20 16.10 -2.54
C ASN A 150 -8.13 17.37 -1.69
N ALA A 151 -6.96 18.01 -1.57
CA ALA A 151 -6.82 19.28 -0.85
C ALA A 151 -7.64 20.39 -1.52
N ASP A 152 -7.55 20.53 -2.84
CA ASP A 152 -8.26 21.57 -3.61
C ASP A 152 -9.78 21.43 -3.45
N ASN A 153 -10.31 20.20 -3.49
CA ASN A 153 -11.74 19.95 -3.29
C ASN A 153 -12.21 20.29 -1.88
N ASP A 154 -11.38 20.04 -0.85
CA ASP A 154 -11.71 20.44 0.52
C ASP A 154 -11.78 21.96 0.67
N GLU A 155 -10.77 22.66 0.14
CA GLU A 155 -10.71 24.12 0.18
C GLU A 155 -11.89 24.76 -0.56
N MET A 156 -12.21 24.25 -1.76
CA MET A 156 -13.37 24.71 -2.53
C MET A 156 -14.69 24.46 -1.79
N ALA A 157 -14.82 23.30 -1.13
CA ALA A 157 -16.02 22.98 -0.37
C ALA A 157 -16.24 23.94 0.80
N ARG A 158 -15.16 24.24 1.54
CA ARG A 158 -15.17 25.20 2.65
C ARG A 158 -15.51 26.61 2.17
N LEU A 159 -14.88 27.07 1.09
CA LEU A 159 -15.17 28.38 0.50
C LEU A 159 -16.64 28.53 0.13
N ALA A 160 -17.22 27.53 -0.55
CA ALA A 160 -18.63 27.56 -0.93
C ALA A 160 -19.58 27.51 0.29
N SER A 161 -19.20 26.79 1.35
CA SER A 161 -19.91 26.81 2.64
C SER A 161 -19.91 28.22 3.25
N ASP A 162 -18.75 28.87 3.29
CA ASP A 162 -18.62 30.21 3.88
C ASP A 162 -19.45 31.25 3.12
N ILE A 163 -19.43 31.19 1.78
CA ILE A 163 -20.29 32.05 0.95
C ILE A 163 -21.77 31.79 1.24
N ALA A 164 -22.18 30.53 1.37
CA ALA A 164 -23.57 30.17 1.68
C ALA A 164 -24.01 30.69 3.06
N ASN A 165 -23.14 30.60 4.07
CA ASN A 165 -23.41 31.14 5.40
C ASN A 165 -23.50 32.67 5.42
N LEU A 166 -22.68 33.36 4.60
CA LEU A 166 -22.77 34.80 4.44
C LEU A 166 -24.12 35.22 3.87
N VAL A 167 -24.58 34.52 2.82
CA VAL A 167 -25.91 34.78 2.21
C VAL A 167 -27.03 34.47 3.20
N ALA A 168 -26.87 33.46 4.04
CA ALA A 168 -27.83 33.10 5.08
C ALA A 168 -27.88 34.10 6.25
N GLY A 169 -26.91 35.01 6.38
CA GLY A 169 -26.79 35.92 7.53
C GLY A 169 -26.29 35.23 8.81
N ASN A 170 -25.53 34.14 8.68
CA ASN A 170 -25.05 33.32 9.80
C ASN A 170 -23.61 33.67 10.24
N ILE A 171 -22.99 34.69 9.64
CA ILE A 171 -21.64 35.20 9.93
C ILE A 171 -21.64 36.72 9.86
#